data_AF-A0A838U7J7-F1
#
_entry.id   AF-A0A838U7J7-F1
#
_cell.length_a   1.000
_cell.length_b   1.000
_cell.length_c   1.000
_cell.angle_alpha   90.00
_cell.angle_beta   90.00
_cell.angle_gamma   90.00
#
_symmetry.space_group_name_H-M   'P 1'
#
loop_
_entity.id
_entity.type
_entity.pdbx_description
1 polymer ?
#
loop_
_entity_poly.entity_id
_entity_poly.type
_entity_poly.pdbx_seq_one_letter_code
_entity_poly.pdbx_strand_id
1 'polypeptide(L)'
;MMVVYYIRDSALFFLLATAFLLVYLVTMISLVRQRRGVVQLFEHGIEYKKRRLAWDEIGAVADDGRITLTSGKSVRLPQTLDRLPELLDLIRASAAGKP
;
A
#
# COMPACT_ATOMS: atom_id res chain seq x y z
N MET A 1 22.48 -48.41 10.76
CA MET A 1 22.76 -47.23 11.61
C MET A 1 23.09 -45.95 10.83
N MET A 2 23.64 -46.01 9.61
CA MET A 2 23.88 -44.81 8.78
C MET A 2 22.61 -44.04 8.36
N VAL A 3 21.54 -44.76 7.96
CA VAL A 3 20.31 -44.14 7.43
C VAL A 3 19.56 -43.28 8.47
N VAL A 4 19.54 -43.72 9.73
CA VAL A 4 18.85 -43.01 10.82
C VAL A 4 19.57 -41.70 11.17
N TYR A 5 20.90 -41.69 11.11
CA TYR A 5 21.69 -40.47 11.30
C TYR A 5 21.46 -39.46 10.16
N TYR A 6 21.40 -39.95 8.92
CA TYR A 6 21.14 -39.13 7.75
C TYR A 6 19.75 -38.46 7.82
N ILE A 7 18.72 -39.21 8.26
CA ILE A 7 17.36 -38.68 8.44
C ILE A 7 17.32 -37.62 9.56
N ARG A 8 18.08 -37.82 10.65
CA ARG A 8 18.12 -36.88 11.78
C ARG A 8 18.76 -35.54 11.40
N ASP A 9 19.82 -35.58 10.61
CA ASP A 9 20.50 -34.37 10.12
C ASP A 9 19.64 -33.64 9.07
N SER A 10 18.99 -34.42 8.18
CA SER A 10 18.04 -33.91 7.19
C SER A 10 16.83 -33.22 7.82
N ALA A 11 16.38 -33.65 9.00
CA ALA A 11 15.24 -33.07 9.68
C ALA A 11 15.52 -31.63 10.18
N LEU A 12 16.75 -31.35 10.62
CA LEU A 12 17.18 -30.00 11.01
C LEU A 12 17.21 -29.06 9.81
N PHE A 13 17.78 -29.52 8.69
CA PHE A 13 17.77 -28.76 7.43
C PHE A 13 16.36 -28.53 6.90
N PHE A 14 15.48 -29.53 7.01
CA PHE A 14 14.08 -29.40 6.61
C PHE A 14 13.33 -28.38 7.45
N LEU A 15 13.52 -28.40 8.77
CA LEU A 15 12.88 -27.45 9.68
C LEU A 15 13.38 -26.02 9.45
N LEU A 16 14.69 -25.86 9.22
CA LEU A 16 15.29 -24.58 8.88
C LEU A 16 14.77 -24.04 7.53
N ALA A 17 14.74 -24.89 6.50
CA ALA A 17 14.21 -24.53 5.18
C ALA A 17 12.72 -24.12 5.25
N THR A 18 11.93 -24.83 6.06
CA THR A 18 10.51 -24.51 6.28
C THR A 18 10.34 -23.17 6.98
N ALA A 19 11.18 -22.87 7.98
CA ALA A 19 11.17 -21.58 8.65
C ALA A 19 11.52 -20.43 7.69
N PHE A 20 12.57 -20.58 6.87
CA PHE A 20 12.92 -19.60 5.85
C PHE A 20 11.83 -19.43 4.80
N LEU A 21 11.19 -20.51 4.38
CA LEU A 21 10.06 -20.47 3.43
C LEU A 21 8.90 -19.65 3.99
N LEU A 22 8.55 -19.84 5.27
CA LEU A 22 7.49 -19.07 5.93
C LEU A 22 7.84 -17.58 6.00
N VAL A 23 9.05 -17.24 6.44
CA VAL A 23 9.49 -15.83 6.47
C VAL A 23 9.45 -15.22 5.08
N TYR A 24 9.96 -15.93 4.07
CA TYR A 24 9.95 -15.48 2.69
C TYR A 24 8.52 -15.24 2.19
N LEU A 25 7.58 -16.14 2.47
CA LEU A 25 6.17 -15.99 2.08
C LEU A 25 5.55 -14.74 2.72
N VAL A 26 5.77 -14.54 4.02
CA VAL A 26 5.24 -13.38 4.75
C VAL A 26 5.81 -12.08 4.19
N THR A 27 7.13 -12.02 3.96
CA THR A 27 7.78 -10.86 3.37
C THR A 27 7.25 -10.57 1.97
N MET A 28 7.10 -11.60 1.14
CA MET A 28 6.57 -11.46 -0.22
C MET A 28 5.12 -10.94 -0.20
N ILE A 29 4.25 -11.51 0.64
CA ILE A 29 2.86 -11.04 0.78
C ILE A 29 2.82 -9.59 1.26
N SER A 30 3.66 -9.24 2.23
CA SER A 30 3.77 -7.86 2.75
C SER A 30 4.16 -6.88 1.64
N LEU A 31 5.19 -7.21 0.84
CA LEU A 31 5.64 -6.40 -0.29
C LEU A 31 4.56 -6.25 -1.36
N VAL A 32 3.86 -7.33 -1.71
CA VAL A 32 2.76 -7.28 -2.68
C VAL A 32 1.62 -6.38 -2.17
N ARG A 33 1.31 -6.45 -0.87
CA ARG A 33 0.29 -5.61 -0.24
C ARG A 33 0.71 -4.14 -0.20
N GLN A 34 1.98 -3.86 0.11
CA GLN A 34 2.54 -2.50 0.13
C GLN A 34 2.49 -1.85 -1.25
N ARG A 35 2.89 -2.57 -2.32
CA ARG A 35 2.81 -2.05 -3.70
C ARG A 35 1.39 -1.67 -4.14
N ARG A 36 0.36 -2.31 -3.59
CA ARG A 36 -1.05 -1.98 -3.87
C ARG A 36 -1.57 -0.78 -3.07
N GLY A 37 -0.84 -0.31 -2.07
CA GLY A 37 -1.20 0.82 -1.22
C GLY A 37 -0.68 2.17 -1.70
N VAL A 38 0.10 2.22 -2.79
CA VAL A 38 0.71 3.45 -3.28
C VAL A 38 -0.33 4.34 -3.96
N VAL A 39 -0.40 5.59 -3.51
CA VAL A 39 -1.13 6.67 -4.20
C VAL A 39 -0.18 7.29 -5.22
N GLN A 40 -0.61 7.36 -6.47
CA GLN A 40 0.15 8.01 -7.53
C GLN A 40 -0.45 9.39 -7.78
N LEU A 41 0.36 10.44 -7.59
CA LEU A 41 0.00 11.81 -7.94
C LEU A 41 0.35 12.05 -9.41
N PHE A 42 -0.60 12.60 -10.17
CA PHE A 42 -0.42 13.03 -11.55
C PHE A 42 -0.74 14.53 -11.67
N GLU A 43 -0.24 15.17 -12.73
CA GLU A 43 -0.49 16.61 -12.96
C GLU A 43 -1.98 16.96 -13.02
N HIS A 44 -2.82 16.04 -13.49
CA HIS A 44 -4.26 16.26 -13.70
C HIS A 44 -5.15 15.48 -12.71
N GLY A 45 -4.57 14.75 -11.76
CA GLY A 45 -5.35 14.01 -10.77
C GLY A 45 -4.55 13.05 -9.89
N ILE A 46 -5.25 12.13 -9.24
CA ILE A 46 -4.68 11.16 -8.31
C ILE A 46 -5.19 9.77 -8.69
N GLU A 47 -4.31 8.77 -8.73
CA GLU A 47 -4.72 7.37 -8.84
C GLU A 47 -4.50 6.63 -7.52
N TYR A 48 -5.56 6.00 -7.01
CA TYR A 48 -5.51 5.16 -5.82
C TYR A 48 -6.30 3.87 -6.03
N LYS A 49 -5.65 2.71 -5.83
CA LYS A 49 -6.26 1.37 -5.99
C LYS A 49 -7.09 1.21 -7.28
N LYS A 50 -6.54 1.63 -8.43
CA LYS A 50 -7.18 1.60 -9.77
C LYS A 50 -8.33 2.60 -9.98
N ARG A 51 -8.58 3.51 -9.03
CA ARG A 51 -9.50 4.64 -9.26
C ARG A 51 -8.67 5.88 -9.57
N ARG A 52 -8.95 6.47 -10.72
CA ARG A 52 -8.45 7.80 -11.09
C ARG A 52 -9.46 8.84 -10.62
N LEU A 53 -9.00 9.84 -9.90
CA LEU A 53 -9.75 11.04 -9.52
C LEU A 53 -9.09 12.24 -10.19
N ALA A 54 -9.83 13.00 -10.99
CA ALA A 54 -9.33 14.26 -11.52
C ALA A 54 -9.42 15.36 -10.45
N TRP A 55 -8.54 16.37 -10.50
CA TRP A 55 -8.57 17.50 -9.56
C TRP A 55 -9.92 18.22 -9.56
N ASP A 56 -10.56 18.36 -10.73
CA ASP A 56 -11.87 19.01 -10.88
C ASP A 56 -13.02 18.26 -10.18
N GLU A 57 -12.84 16.97 -9.95
CA GLU A 57 -13.83 16.16 -9.25
C GLU A 57 -13.63 16.16 -7.73
N ILE A 58 -12.55 16.76 -7.23
CA ILE A 58 -12.23 16.82 -5.80
C ILE A 58 -12.85 18.08 -5.19
N GLY A 59 -13.91 17.90 -4.39
CA GLY A 59 -14.63 19.01 -3.75
C GLY A 59 -14.03 19.40 -2.40
N ALA A 60 -13.78 18.42 -1.52
CA ALA A 60 -13.27 18.67 -0.18
C ALA A 60 -12.34 17.56 0.31
N VAL A 61 -11.25 17.95 0.98
CA VAL A 61 -10.24 17.04 1.53
C VAL A 61 -10.20 17.20 3.04
N ALA A 62 -10.72 16.21 3.76
CA ALA A 62 -10.73 16.18 5.22
C ALA A 62 -9.39 15.66 5.78
N ASP A 63 -9.02 16.14 6.96
CA ASP A 63 -7.76 15.76 7.65
C ASP A 63 -7.70 14.28 8.03
N ASP A 64 -8.84 13.57 8.00
CA ASP A 64 -8.92 12.12 8.24
C ASP A 64 -8.50 11.28 7.01
N GLY A 65 -8.11 11.92 5.90
CA GLY A 65 -7.78 11.29 4.62
C GLY A 65 -8.99 11.02 3.73
N ARG A 66 -10.16 11.59 4.04
CA ARG A 66 -11.36 11.46 3.22
C ARG A 66 -11.40 12.54 2.15
N ILE A 67 -11.35 12.11 0.90
CA ILE A 67 -11.59 12.95 -0.26
C ILE A 67 -13.06 12.81 -0.64
N THR A 68 -13.79 13.91 -0.58
CA THR A 68 -15.18 14.01 -1.01
C THR A 68 -15.19 14.57 -2.42
N LEU A 69 -15.72 13.78 -3.36
CA LEU A 69 -15.89 14.23 -4.74
C LEU A 69 -17.12 15.13 -4.87
N THR A 70 -17.10 16.02 -5.86
CA THR A 70 -18.24 16.87 -6.25
C THR A 70 -19.48 16.05 -6.63
N SER A 71 -19.29 14.79 -7.03
CA SER A 71 -20.36 13.82 -7.30
C SER A 71 -21.00 13.20 -6.05
N GLY A 72 -20.59 13.61 -4.84
CA GLY A 72 -21.08 13.06 -3.57
C GLY A 72 -20.46 11.71 -3.18
N LYS A 73 -19.62 11.12 -4.03
CA LYS A 73 -18.84 9.92 -3.70
C LYS A 73 -17.68 10.30 -2.78
N SER A 74 -17.35 9.43 -1.83
CA SER A 74 -16.19 9.61 -0.96
C SER A 74 -15.16 8.50 -1.18
N VAL A 75 -13.89 8.89 -1.24
CA VAL A 75 -12.75 7.98 -1.27
C VAL A 75 -11.95 8.20 -0.01
N ARG A 76 -11.76 7.13 0.76
CA ARG A 76 -10.96 7.16 1.98
C ARG A 76 -9.55 6.68 1.68
N LEU A 77 -8.59 7.58 1.81
CA LEU A 77 -7.17 7.24 1.87
C LEU A 77 -6.91 6.60 3.25
N PRO A 78 -6.27 5.43 3.31
CA PRO A 78 -5.94 4.80 4.58
C PRO A 78 -4.84 5.60 5.27
N GLN A 79 -4.98 5.77 6.59
CA GLN A 79 -3.99 6.48 7.42
C GLN A 79 -2.63 5.79 7.50
N THR A 80 -2.53 4.57 6.96
CA THR A 80 -1.28 3.81 6.82
C THR A 80 -0.42 4.27 5.64
N LEU A 81 -0.86 5.29 4.89
CA LEU A 81 -0.04 5.91 3.85
C LEU A 81 1.10 6.68 4.51
N ASP A 82 2.33 6.29 4.17
CA ASP A 82 3.52 7.07 4.54
C ASP A 82 3.33 8.50 4.05
N ARG A 83 3.58 9.48 4.93
CA ARG A 83 3.49 10.92 4.64
C ARG A 83 2.10 11.38 4.20
N LEU A 84 1.03 10.78 4.73
CA LEU A 84 -0.34 11.27 4.53
C LEU A 84 -0.51 12.80 4.72
N PRO A 85 0.02 13.46 5.77
CA PRO A 85 -0.14 14.91 5.91
C PRO A 85 0.50 15.70 4.76
N GLU A 86 1.74 15.36 4.36
CA GLU A 86 2.43 15.95 3.21
C GLU A 86 1.62 15.75 1.90
N LEU A 87 1.04 14.56 1.73
CA LEU A 87 0.21 14.24 0.58
C LEU A 87 -1.08 15.08 0.56
N LEU A 88 -1.74 15.26 1.72
CA LEU A 88 -2.96 16.06 1.83
C LEU A 88 -2.67 17.54 1.54
N ASP A 89 -1.53 18.06 1.97
CA ASP A 89 -1.12 19.43 1.67
C ASP A 89 -0.85 19.63 0.17
N LEU A 90 -0.19 18.66 -0.48
CA LEU A 90 0.01 18.68 -1.93
C LEU A 90 -1.33 18.60 -2.70
N ILE A 91 -2.25 17.74 -2.25
CA ILE A 91 -3.59 17.61 -2.85
C ILE A 91 -4.37 18.91 -2.71
N ARG A 92 -4.30 19.56 -1.54
CA ARG A 92 -4.93 20.86 -1.29
C ARG A 92 -4.31 21.96 -2.15
N ALA A 93 -2.99 22.01 -2.26
CA ALA A 93 -2.29 22.98 -3.09
C ALA A 93 -2.63 22.80 -4.57
N SER A 94 -2.67 21.57 -5.07
CA SER A 94 -3.02 21.27 -6.47
C SER A 94 -4.50 21.49 -6.78
N ALA A 95 -5.41 21.24 -5.83
CA ALA A 95 -6.83 21.51 -5.99
C ALA A 95 -7.16 23.02 -5.88
N ALA A 96 -6.39 23.79 -5.10
CA ALA A 96 -6.55 25.23 -4.94
C ALA A 96 -5.82 26.04 -6.04
N GLY A 97 -4.73 25.51 -6.59
CA GLY A 97 -3.95 26.06 -7.70
C GLY A 97 -4.64 25.87 -9.05
N LYS A 98 -5.87 26.35 -9.16
CA LYS A 98 -6.53 26.56 -10.45
C LYS A 98 -5.82 27.70 -11.18
N PRO A 99 -5.51 27.61 -12.49
CA PRO A 99 -5.58 28.79 -13.33
C PRO A 99 -7.02 29.36 -13.34
#